data_AF-A0A7C3Z5B4-F1
#
_entry.id   AF-A0A7C3Z5B4-F1
#
_cell.length_a   1.000
_cell.length_b   1.000
_cell.length_c   1.000
_cell.angle_alpha   90.00
_cell.angle_beta   90.00
_cell.angle_gamma   90.00
#
_symmetry.space_group_name_H-M   'P 1'
#
loop_
_entity.id
_entity.type
_entity.pdbx_description
1 polymer ?
#
loop_
_entity_poly.entity_id
_entity_poly.type
_entity_poly.pdbx_seq_one_letter_code
_entity_poly.pdbx_strand_id
1 'polypeptide(L)'
;MPFRRHRGTREACQATFFEGILDLCCYELVNYVCGGPVRGGRDKFTAGIEAGIPQVISLGAIDFFPWPVAWPFLRKFKDRPTVSHADANLVKTTPYEQKKIARLLAERLNKAKVATVVLVPLRGFSRLDRSPEMPFYDGAAGKRVYELLRRNIENALVELYPLDCHINDEVFAKEATERLLQKLVNYKSKAGGGT
;
A
#
# COMPACT_ATOMS: atom_id res chain seq x y z
N MET A 1 -2.42 28.37 9.79
CA MET A 1 -1.26 28.11 8.90
C MET A 1 -1.65 27.09 7.84
N PRO A 2 -1.42 27.32 6.54
CA PRO A 2 -1.75 26.33 5.51
C PRO A 2 -0.64 25.27 5.46
N PHE A 3 -0.93 24.08 5.99
CA PHE A 3 0.03 22.97 6.09
C PHE A 3 0.23 22.27 4.74
N ARG A 4 1.50 22.05 4.35
CA ARG A 4 1.93 21.44 3.08
C ARG A 4 1.36 20.02 2.91
N ARG A 5 0.62 19.81 1.82
CA ARG A 5 0.14 18.50 1.32
C ARG A 5 1.34 17.58 0.99
N HIS A 6 1.26 16.27 1.25
CA HIS A 6 2.14 15.27 0.63
C HIS A 6 1.88 15.30 -0.90
N ARG A 7 2.66 16.11 -1.61
CA ARG A 7 2.55 16.29 -3.07
C ARG A 7 3.73 15.71 -3.84
N GLY A 8 4.78 15.25 -3.14
CA GLY A 8 6.05 14.84 -3.75
C GLY A 8 5.91 13.84 -4.90
N THR A 9 5.32 12.66 -4.65
CA THR A 9 5.24 11.61 -5.69
C THR A 9 4.39 12.05 -6.88
N ARG A 10 3.24 12.67 -6.64
CA ARG A 10 2.32 13.09 -7.72
C ARG A 10 2.90 14.25 -8.53
N GLU A 11 3.44 15.28 -7.88
CA GLU A 11 4.10 16.40 -8.56
C GLU A 11 5.30 15.90 -9.38
N ALA A 12 6.08 14.95 -8.85
CA ALA A 12 7.20 14.38 -9.57
C ALA A 12 6.80 13.47 -10.74
N CYS A 13 5.71 12.71 -10.62
CA CYS A 13 5.15 11.94 -11.74
C CYS A 13 4.64 12.88 -12.86
N GLN A 14 3.96 13.97 -12.50
CA GLN A 14 3.45 14.95 -13.45
C GLN A 14 4.57 15.74 -14.14
N ALA A 15 5.70 15.95 -13.45
CA ALA A 15 6.90 16.57 -13.99
C ALA A 15 7.86 15.57 -14.68
N THR A 16 7.41 14.33 -14.94
CA THR A 16 8.16 13.24 -15.60
C THR A 16 9.54 12.95 -14.99
N PHE A 17 9.72 13.17 -13.68
CA PHE A 17 10.99 12.88 -13.00
C PHE A 17 11.19 11.39 -12.67
N PHE A 18 10.13 10.58 -12.76
CA PHE A 18 10.18 9.15 -12.43
C PHE A 18 9.85 8.30 -13.65
N GLU A 19 10.72 7.33 -13.93
CA GLU A 19 10.47 6.30 -14.95
C GLU A 19 9.73 5.08 -14.40
N GLY A 20 9.69 4.93 -13.07
CA GLY A 20 9.01 3.84 -12.37
C GLY A 20 8.76 4.17 -10.91
N ILE A 21 7.76 3.52 -10.31
CA ILE A 21 7.37 3.74 -8.90
C ILE A 21 7.49 2.45 -8.11
N LEU A 22 8.15 2.52 -6.95
CA LEU A 22 8.15 1.47 -5.93
C LEU A 22 7.42 2.00 -4.68
N ASP A 23 6.14 1.67 -4.53
CA ASP A 23 5.32 2.15 -3.41
C ASP A 23 4.85 0.98 -2.54
N LEU A 24 5.71 0.59 -1.60
CA LEU A 24 5.50 -0.61 -0.77
C LEU A 24 4.64 -0.36 0.46
N CYS A 25 4.33 0.90 0.78
CA CYS A 25 3.63 1.29 1.99
C CYS A 25 2.26 1.87 1.66
N CYS A 26 1.19 1.25 2.15
CA CYS A 26 -0.17 1.69 1.90
C CYS A 26 -0.73 2.62 2.99
N TYR A 27 0.11 3.08 3.91
CA TYR A 27 -0.28 3.75 5.15
C TYR A 27 -1.24 4.93 4.97
N GLU A 28 -1.05 5.76 3.95
CA GLU A 28 -1.95 6.90 3.68
C GLU A 28 -3.35 6.42 3.30
N LEU A 29 -3.47 5.32 2.56
CA LEU A 29 -4.75 4.70 2.21
C LEU A 29 -5.46 4.15 3.45
N VAL A 30 -4.71 3.49 4.35
CA VAL A 30 -5.23 2.97 5.62
C VAL A 30 -5.79 4.12 6.47
N ASN A 31 -5.02 5.22 6.58
CA ASN A 31 -5.44 6.42 7.29
C ASN A 31 -6.74 6.99 6.72
N TYR A 32 -6.85 7.08 5.39
CA TYR A 32 -8.06 7.58 4.74
C TYR A 32 -9.29 6.73 5.05
N VAL A 33 -9.16 5.39 5.05
CA VAL A 33 -10.28 4.49 5.37
C VAL A 33 -10.64 4.51 6.86
N CYS A 34 -9.65 4.60 7.74
CA CYS A 34 -9.86 4.51 9.20
C CYS A 34 -10.18 5.86 9.85
N GLY A 35 -9.95 6.97 9.13
CA GLY A 35 -10.08 8.34 9.61
C GLY A 35 -8.88 8.84 10.41
N GLY A 36 -7.69 8.31 10.12
CA GLY A 36 -6.43 8.74 10.73
C GLY A 36 -5.97 10.13 10.26
N PRO A 37 -4.94 10.71 10.90
CA PRO A 37 -4.50 12.08 10.67
C PRO A 37 -3.70 12.25 9.37
N VAL A 38 -3.13 11.17 8.82
CA VAL A 38 -2.27 11.24 7.63
C VAL A 38 -3.09 11.53 6.40
N ARG A 39 -2.67 12.55 5.65
CA ARG A 39 -3.32 13.00 4.42
C ARG A 39 -2.75 12.30 3.19
N GLY A 40 -3.43 12.42 2.05
CA GLY A 40 -2.97 11.87 0.77
C GLY A 40 -3.59 10.51 0.39
N GLY A 41 -4.28 9.84 1.32
CA GLY A 41 -4.91 8.56 1.05
C GLY A 41 -6.01 8.57 -0.02
N ARG A 42 -6.61 9.73 -0.31
CA ARG A 42 -7.59 9.88 -1.41
C ARG A 42 -6.99 9.52 -2.78
N ASP A 43 -5.74 9.88 -3.00
CA ASP A 43 -5.06 9.76 -4.31
C ASP A 43 -3.90 8.75 -4.28
N LYS A 44 -3.70 8.06 -3.15
CA LYS A 44 -2.67 7.01 -3.00
C LYS A 44 -2.80 5.94 -4.09
N PHE A 45 -1.68 5.57 -4.71
CA PHE A 45 -1.57 4.63 -5.85
C PHE A 45 -2.20 5.08 -7.18
N THR A 46 -2.75 6.29 -7.29
CA THR A 46 -3.31 6.77 -8.57
C THR A 46 -2.28 7.52 -9.42
N ALA A 47 -1.22 8.07 -8.82
CA ALA A 47 -0.25 8.90 -9.54
C ALA A 47 0.41 8.18 -10.73
N GLY A 48 0.90 6.95 -10.53
CA GLY A 48 1.48 6.14 -11.61
C GLY A 48 0.45 5.77 -12.69
N ILE A 49 -0.78 5.48 -12.27
CA ILE A 49 -1.90 5.20 -13.18
C ILE A 49 -2.20 6.41 -14.07
N GLU A 50 -2.30 7.60 -13.48
CA GLU A 50 -2.60 8.85 -14.15
C GLU A 50 -1.47 9.28 -15.10
N ALA A 51 -0.21 9.09 -14.68
CA ALA A 51 0.97 9.49 -15.44
C ALA A 51 1.43 8.44 -16.46
N GLY A 52 0.84 7.24 -16.48
CA GLY A 52 1.31 6.15 -17.34
C GLY A 52 2.69 5.61 -16.97
N ILE A 53 3.06 5.69 -15.69
CA ILE A 53 4.34 5.22 -15.18
C ILE A 53 4.16 3.80 -14.61
N PRO A 54 4.96 2.81 -15.04
CA PRO A 54 4.94 1.48 -14.45
C PRO A 54 5.18 1.53 -12.94
N GLN A 55 4.43 0.72 -12.19
CA GLN A 55 4.55 0.73 -10.73
C GLN A 55 4.52 -0.68 -10.14
N VAL A 56 5.32 -0.88 -9.11
CA VAL A 56 5.27 -2.02 -8.19
C VAL A 56 4.81 -1.48 -6.85
N ILE A 57 3.70 -2.01 -6.34
CA ILE A 57 3.11 -1.56 -5.07
C ILE A 57 2.97 -2.71 -4.09
N SER A 58 2.83 -2.38 -2.81
CA SER A 58 2.47 -3.35 -1.77
C SER A 58 1.59 -2.74 -0.69
N LEU A 59 1.30 -3.55 0.33
CA LEU A 59 0.31 -3.33 1.38
C LEU A 59 0.99 -3.13 2.74
N GLY A 60 2.23 -2.63 2.74
CA GLY A 60 2.94 -2.33 3.99
C GLY A 60 2.14 -1.41 4.89
N ALA A 61 2.17 -1.72 6.19
CA ALA A 61 1.40 -1.04 7.24
C ALA A 61 -0.13 -1.07 7.07
N ILE A 62 -0.70 -2.04 6.32
CA ILE A 62 -2.17 -2.21 6.25
C ILE A 62 -2.80 -2.57 7.60
N ASP A 63 -2.01 -3.06 8.53
CA ASP A 63 -2.36 -3.57 9.86
C ASP A 63 -2.54 -2.48 10.92
N PHE A 64 -2.17 -1.21 10.65
CA PHE A 64 -2.37 -0.12 11.61
C PHE A 64 -2.45 1.28 10.99
N PHE A 65 -2.95 2.24 11.77
CA PHE A 65 -2.88 3.67 11.50
C PHE A 65 -2.51 4.43 12.78
N PRO A 66 -1.94 5.65 12.69
CA PRO A 66 -1.60 6.43 13.86
C PRO A 66 -2.84 7.18 14.37
N TRP A 67 -2.93 7.38 15.67
CA TRP A 67 -3.89 8.25 16.32
C TRP A 67 -3.14 9.24 17.21
N PRO A 68 -3.18 10.56 16.95
CA PRO A 68 -2.42 11.52 17.74
C PRO A 68 -2.80 11.45 19.22
N VAL A 69 -1.82 11.48 20.12
CA VAL A 69 -2.09 11.45 21.57
C VAL A 69 -2.88 12.67 22.05
N ALA A 70 -2.74 13.78 21.32
CA ALA A 70 -3.48 15.02 21.56
C ALA A 70 -4.96 14.95 21.13
N TRP A 71 -5.38 13.91 20.41
CA TRP A 71 -6.77 13.75 19.96
C TRP A 71 -7.55 12.85 20.94
N PRO A 72 -8.83 13.18 21.22
CA PRO A 72 -9.68 12.30 22.00
C PRO A 72 -9.73 10.90 21.38
N PHE A 73 -9.50 9.87 22.19
CA PHE A 73 -9.56 8.49 21.71
C PHE A 73 -11.01 8.10 21.46
N LEU A 74 -11.34 7.72 20.22
CA LEU A 74 -12.72 7.42 19.85
C LEU A 74 -13.18 6.10 20.46
N ARG A 75 -14.45 6.03 20.87
CA ARG A 75 -15.06 4.81 21.46
C ARG A 75 -14.88 3.58 20.56
N LYS A 76 -14.95 3.74 19.24
CA LYS A 76 -14.75 2.65 18.26
C LYS A 76 -13.34 2.04 18.25
N PHE A 77 -12.37 2.65 18.93
CA PHE A 77 -10.99 2.20 19.03
C PHE A 77 -10.63 1.61 20.39
N LYS A 78 -11.47 1.81 21.43
CA LYS A 78 -11.14 1.55 22.84
C LYS A 78 -10.56 0.15 23.12
N ASP A 79 -11.09 -0.86 22.46
CA ASP A 79 -10.72 -2.27 22.69
C ASP A 79 -9.77 -2.83 21.61
N ARG A 80 -9.20 -1.96 20.78
CA ARG A 80 -8.27 -2.38 19.73
C ARG A 80 -6.86 -2.47 20.31
N PRO A 81 -6.06 -3.49 19.91
CA PRO A 81 -4.63 -3.49 20.19
C PRO A 81 -4.01 -2.17 19.74
N THR A 82 -3.28 -1.54 20.66
CA THR A 82 -2.71 -0.20 20.47
C THR A 82 -1.28 -0.17 21.00
N VAL A 83 -0.37 0.43 20.26
CA VAL A 83 1.05 0.56 20.64
C VAL A 83 1.42 2.04 20.66
N SER A 84 1.97 2.51 21.78
CA SER A 84 2.48 3.89 21.86
C SER A 84 3.73 4.05 20.99
N HIS A 85 3.77 5.12 20.18
CA HIS A 85 4.88 5.44 19.30
C HIS A 85 5.03 6.96 19.18
N ALA A 86 6.01 7.51 19.91
CA ALA A 86 6.26 8.96 19.98
C ALA A 86 4.99 9.76 20.35
N ASP A 87 4.54 10.65 19.47
CA ASP A 87 3.37 11.52 19.63
C ASP A 87 2.05 10.89 19.13
N ALA A 88 2.06 9.59 18.84
CA ALA A 88 0.89 8.86 18.38
C ALA A 88 0.71 7.50 19.07
N ASN A 89 -0.53 7.04 19.06
CA ASN A 89 -0.91 5.66 19.35
C ASN A 89 -1.15 4.94 18.02
N LEU A 90 -0.38 3.90 17.71
CA LEU A 90 -0.65 3.05 16.55
C LEU A 90 -1.84 2.16 16.91
N VAL A 91 -2.92 2.24 16.15
CA VAL A 91 -4.15 1.50 16.37
C VAL A 91 -4.26 0.40 15.33
N LYS A 92 -4.42 -0.85 15.76
CA LYS A 92 -4.59 -1.99 14.87
C LYS A 92 -5.83 -1.83 13.99
N THR A 93 -5.70 -2.17 12.71
CA THR A 93 -6.83 -2.23 11.78
C THR A 93 -7.63 -3.51 11.99
N THR A 94 -8.93 -3.42 11.76
CA THR A 94 -9.83 -4.58 11.83
C THR A 94 -9.89 -5.29 10.48
N PRO A 95 -10.26 -6.60 10.43
CA PRO A 95 -10.52 -7.29 9.17
C PRO A 95 -11.55 -6.57 8.28
N TYR A 96 -12.51 -5.88 8.88
CA TYR A 96 -13.51 -5.08 8.16
C TYR A 96 -12.90 -3.84 7.50
N GLU A 97 -12.00 -3.12 8.18
CA GLU A 97 -11.28 -1.99 7.60
C GLU A 97 -10.32 -2.44 6.50
N GLN A 98 -9.60 -3.55 6.71
CA GLN A 98 -8.75 -4.15 5.68
C GLN A 98 -9.55 -4.54 4.43
N LYS A 99 -10.79 -5.04 4.59
CA LYS A 99 -11.69 -5.28 3.46
C LYS A 99 -12.06 -4.01 2.71
N LYS A 100 -12.31 -2.91 3.42
CA LYS A 100 -12.56 -1.61 2.79
C LYS A 100 -11.33 -1.08 2.05
N ILE A 101 -10.15 -1.22 2.66
CA ILE A 101 -8.87 -0.83 2.05
C ILE A 101 -8.62 -1.63 0.76
N ALA A 102 -8.78 -2.96 0.80
CA ALA A 102 -8.59 -3.82 -0.35
C ALA A 102 -9.56 -3.50 -1.50
N ARG A 103 -10.84 -3.25 -1.19
CA ARG A 103 -11.85 -2.83 -2.19
C ARG A 103 -11.48 -1.49 -2.83
N LEU A 104 -11.16 -0.49 -2.02
CA LEU A 104 -10.79 0.83 -2.52
C LEU A 104 -9.50 0.78 -3.35
N LEU A 105 -8.54 -0.07 -2.98
CA LEU A 105 -7.34 -0.31 -3.77
C LEU A 105 -7.69 -0.95 -5.12
N ALA A 106 -8.50 -2.01 -5.11
CA ALA A 106 -8.92 -2.68 -6.35
C ALA A 106 -9.67 -1.73 -7.30
N GLU A 107 -10.58 -0.90 -6.79
CA GLU A 107 -11.28 0.14 -7.57
C GLU A 107 -10.31 1.12 -8.26
N ARG A 108 -9.19 1.44 -7.63
CA ARG A 108 -8.15 2.31 -8.22
C ARG A 108 -7.34 1.56 -9.26
N LEU A 109 -6.89 0.36 -8.91
CA LEU A 109 -6.09 -0.48 -9.81
C LEU A 109 -6.86 -0.88 -11.07
N ASN A 110 -8.18 -1.04 -10.99
CA ASN A 110 -9.00 -1.31 -12.16
C ASN A 110 -8.98 -0.16 -13.19
N LYS A 111 -8.53 1.04 -12.81
CA LYS A 111 -8.33 2.18 -13.70
C LYS A 111 -6.91 2.24 -14.30
N ALA A 112 -6.04 1.28 -13.98
CA ALA A 112 -4.68 1.24 -14.48
C ALA A 112 -4.66 1.25 -16.01
N LYS A 113 -3.82 2.12 -16.57
CA LYS A 113 -3.57 2.23 -18.02
C LYS A 113 -2.20 1.66 -18.42
N VAL A 114 -1.40 1.27 -17.42
CA VAL A 114 -0.05 0.76 -17.58
C VAL A 114 0.18 -0.41 -16.62
N ALA A 115 1.16 -1.23 -16.97
CA ALA A 115 1.51 -2.42 -16.20
C ALA A 115 1.73 -2.05 -14.73
N THR A 116 0.95 -2.67 -13.85
CA THR A 116 0.99 -2.47 -12.41
C THR A 116 1.13 -3.82 -11.73
N VAL A 117 2.07 -3.92 -10.80
CA VAL A 117 2.30 -5.12 -10.01
C VAL A 117 1.90 -4.85 -8.58
N VAL A 118 1.14 -5.76 -7.97
CA VAL A 118 0.80 -5.73 -6.55
C VAL A 118 1.44 -6.93 -5.87
N LEU A 119 2.38 -6.66 -4.97
CA LEU A 119 3.00 -7.68 -4.13
C LEU A 119 2.25 -7.83 -2.81
N VAL A 120 1.87 -9.06 -2.48
CA VAL A 120 1.16 -9.36 -1.23
C VAL A 120 2.03 -10.27 -0.35
N PRO A 121 2.67 -9.73 0.71
CA PRO A 121 3.41 -10.54 1.68
C PRO A 121 2.42 -11.33 2.53
N LEU A 122 2.38 -12.65 2.36
CA LEU A 122 1.38 -13.51 3.00
C LEU A 122 1.62 -13.68 4.51
N ARG A 123 2.83 -13.38 5.01
CA ARG A 123 3.22 -13.59 6.41
C ARG A 123 3.27 -12.33 7.27
N GLY A 124 2.89 -11.17 6.74
CA GLY A 124 2.78 -9.93 7.52
C GLY A 124 3.18 -8.68 6.76
N PHE A 125 2.73 -7.54 7.26
CA PHE A 125 2.74 -6.24 6.59
C PHE A 125 3.51 -5.18 7.37
N SER A 126 3.97 -5.46 8.59
CA SER A 126 4.74 -4.52 9.39
C SER A 126 5.61 -5.21 10.42
N ARG A 127 6.48 -4.47 11.10
CA ARG A 127 7.23 -5.06 12.22
C ARG A 127 6.30 -5.59 13.32
N LEU A 128 5.11 -5.01 13.47
CA LEU A 128 4.17 -5.26 14.57
C LEU A 128 3.27 -6.47 14.36
N ASP A 129 3.30 -7.11 13.19
CA ASP A 129 2.52 -8.31 12.88
C ASP A 129 3.37 -9.52 12.50
N ARG A 130 4.68 -9.49 12.81
CA ARG A 130 5.63 -10.53 12.38
C ARG A 130 5.39 -11.92 12.97
N SER A 131 4.94 -12.01 14.22
CA SER A 131 4.82 -13.28 14.94
C SER A 131 3.73 -13.21 16.03
N PRO A 132 3.21 -14.35 16.54
CA PRO A 132 2.10 -14.38 17.50
C PRO A 132 2.26 -13.52 18.75
N GLU A 133 3.50 -13.24 19.16
CA GLU A 133 3.85 -12.43 20.32
C GLU A 133 3.70 -10.92 20.05
N MET A 134 3.66 -10.52 18.78
CA MET A 134 3.57 -9.13 18.37
C MET A 134 2.12 -8.62 18.44
N PRO A 135 1.91 -7.35 18.85
CA PRO A 135 0.59 -6.84 19.20
C PRO A 135 -0.39 -6.80 18.02
N PHE A 136 0.11 -6.68 16.78
CA PHE A 136 -0.72 -6.61 15.58
C PHE A 136 -0.78 -7.91 14.79
N TYR A 137 -0.23 -9.00 15.32
CA TYR A 137 -0.27 -10.29 14.65
C TYR A 137 -1.68 -10.72 14.24
N ASP A 138 -1.80 -11.12 12.99
CA ASP A 138 -2.96 -11.81 12.42
C ASP A 138 -2.45 -12.68 11.27
N GLY A 139 -2.13 -13.94 11.60
CA GLY A 139 -1.60 -14.90 10.62
C GLY A 139 -2.54 -15.21 9.45
N ALA A 140 -3.80 -14.79 9.51
CA ALA A 140 -4.75 -14.92 8.40
C ALA A 140 -4.83 -13.67 7.52
N ALA A 141 -4.24 -12.53 7.92
CA ALA A 141 -4.36 -11.26 7.23
C ALA A 141 -3.84 -11.30 5.79
N GLY A 142 -2.66 -11.87 5.58
CA GLY A 142 -2.04 -12.00 4.25
C GLY A 142 -2.96 -12.69 3.24
N LYS A 143 -3.41 -13.91 3.57
CA LYS A 143 -4.32 -14.70 2.72
C LYS A 143 -5.67 -14.00 2.52
N ARG A 144 -6.24 -13.42 3.58
CA ARG A 144 -7.53 -12.71 3.52
C ARG A 144 -7.46 -11.51 2.58
N VAL A 145 -6.42 -10.69 2.68
CA VAL A 145 -6.24 -9.51 1.82
C VAL A 145 -5.95 -9.93 0.38
N TYR A 146 -5.10 -10.94 0.16
CA TYR A 146 -4.85 -11.50 -1.18
C TYR A 146 -6.16 -11.94 -1.87
N GLU A 147 -6.99 -12.73 -1.18
CA GLU A 147 -8.27 -13.21 -1.72
C GLU A 147 -9.23 -12.08 -2.06
N LEU A 148 -9.28 -11.04 -1.21
CA LEU A 148 -10.08 -9.86 -1.48
C LEU A 148 -9.60 -9.13 -2.73
N LEU A 149 -8.30 -8.91 -2.88
CA LEU A 149 -7.75 -8.26 -4.07
C LEU A 149 -7.98 -9.10 -5.32
N ARG A 150 -7.68 -10.40 -5.28
CA ARG A 150 -7.86 -11.34 -6.38
C ARG A 150 -9.29 -11.34 -6.94
N ARG A 151 -10.29 -11.19 -6.07
CA ARG A 151 -11.72 -11.19 -6.47
C ARG A 151 -12.22 -9.84 -6.99
N ASN A 152 -11.55 -8.73 -6.69
CA ASN A 152 -12.03 -7.38 -7.02
C ASN A 152 -11.17 -6.68 -8.08
N ILE A 153 -9.97 -7.20 -8.36
CA ILE A 153 -9.13 -6.72 -9.46
C ILE A 153 -9.52 -7.48 -10.72
N GLU A 154 -10.01 -6.74 -11.71
CA GLU A 154 -10.50 -7.27 -13.00
C GLU A 154 -9.64 -6.80 -14.18
N ASN A 155 -8.81 -5.78 -13.96
CA ASN A 155 -7.97 -5.20 -15.01
C ASN A 155 -6.74 -6.07 -15.28
N ALA A 156 -6.64 -6.57 -16.52
CA ALA A 156 -5.56 -7.45 -16.98
C ALA A 156 -4.16 -6.80 -16.99
N LEU A 157 -4.06 -5.47 -16.88
CA LEU A 157 -2.77 -4.77 -16.72
C LEU A 157 -2.24 -4.83 -15.28
N VAL A 158 -3.04 -5.34 -14.34
CA VAL A 158 -2.70 -5.46 -12.93
C VAL A 158 -2.38 -6.90 -12.59
N GLU A 159 -1.12 -7.16 -12.26
CA GLU A 159 -0.67 -8.48 -11.84
C GLU A 159 -0.58 -8.56 -10.32
N LEU A 160 -1.30 -9.51 -9.72
CA LEU A 160 -1.31 -9.74 -8.27
C LEU A 160 -0.40 -10.94 -7.93
N TYR A 161 0.67 -10.69 -7.19
CA TYR A 161 1.65 -11.71 -6.81
C TYR A 161 1.66 -11.94 -5.30
N PRO A 162 1.16 -13.09 -4.82
CA PRO A 162 1.34 -13.49 -3.44
C PRO A 162 2.78 -13.99 -3.22
N LEU A 163 3.41 -13.57 -2.12
CA LEU A 163 4.73 -14.02 -1.70
C LEU A 163 4.63 -14.65 -0.31
N ASP A 164 5.14 -15.87 -0.15
CA ASP A 164 5.13 -16.57 1.15
C ASP A 164 6.27 -16.08 2.06
N CYS A 165 6.28 -14.79 2.34
CA CYS A 165 7.24 -14.10 3.19
C CYS A 165 6.59 -12.96 3.96
N HIS A 166 7.34 -12.39 4.89
CA HIS A 166 6.99 -11.16 5.58
C HIS A 166 7.52 -9.96 4.78
N ILE A 167 6.85 -8.80 4.83
CA ILE A 167 7.27 -7.61 4.05
C ILE A 167 8.72 -7.16 4.31
N ASN A 168 9.21 -7.40 5.52
CA ASN A 168 10.56 -7.02 5.96
C ASN A 168 11.62 -8.12 5.71
N ASP A 169 11.25 -9.24 5.08
CA ASP A 169 12.23 -10.26 4.71
C ASP A 169 12.97 -9.84 3.44
N GLU A 170 14.25 -10.20 3.33
CA GLU A 170 15.11 -9.84 2.19
C GLU A 170 14.54 -10.30 0.84
N VAL A 171 13.92 -11.49 0.83
CA VAL A 171 13.25 -12.04 -0.36
C VAL A 171 12.15 -11.11 -0.87
N PHE A 172 11.41 -10.42 0.02
CA PHE A 172 10.38 -9.48 -0.39
C PHE A 172 10.99 -8.26 -1.09
N ALA A 173 12.06 -7.71 -0.51
CA ALA A 173 12.75 -6.55 -1.07
C ALA A 173 13.34 -6.86 -2.46
N LYS A 174 13.95 -8.05 -2.62
CA LYS A 174 14.51 -8.51 -3.89
C LYS A 174 13.43 -8.68 -4.96
N GLU A 175 12.32 -9.34 -4.61
CA GLU A 175 11.18 -9.53 -5.53
C GLU A 175 10.55 -8.21 -5.97
N ALA A 176 10.52 -7.21 -5.08
CA ALA A 176 10.01 -5.89 -5.37
C ALA A 176 10.88 -5.11 -6.36
N THR A 177 12.20 -5.15 -6.17
CA THR A 177 13.15 -4.46 -7.06
C THR A 177 13.29 -5.14 -8.41
N GLU A 178 13.40 -6.47 -8.45
CA GLU A 178 13.51 -7.23 -9.70
C GLU A 178 12.30 -7.01 -10.62
N ARG A 179 11.08 -7.04 -10.07
CA ARG A 179 9.87 -6.77 -10.86
C ARG A 179 9.84 -5.35 -11.40
N LEU A 180 10.28 -4.35 -10.62
CA LEU A 180 10.32 -2.98 -11.11
C LEU A 180 11.31 -2.85 -12.27
N LEU A 181 12.52 -3.41 -12.13
CA LEU A 181 13.53 -3.40 -13.19
C LEU A 181 13.02 -4.09 -14.47
N GLN A 182 12.36 -5.24 -14.35
CA GLN A 182 11.75 -5.92 -15.49
C GLN A 182 10.70 -5.05 -16.20
N LYS A 183 9.84 -4.35 -15.43
CA LYS A 183 8.83 -3.45 -16.02
C LYS A 183 9.48 -2.25 -16.70
N LEU A 184 10.55 -1.70 -16.14
CA LEU A 184 11.30 -0.59 -16.75
C LEU A 184 11.94 -0.99 -18.08
N VAL A 185 12.58 -2.16 -18.15
CA VAL A 185 13.17 -2.67 -19.40
C VAL A 185 12.09 -2.83 -20.47
N ASN A 186 10.99 -3.51 -20.14
CA ASN A 186 9.88 -3.74 -21.06
C ASN A 186 9.20 -2.44 -21.52
N TYR A 187 9.10 -1.45 -20.63
CA TYR A 187 8.54 -0.13 -20.94
C TYR A 187 9.42 0.63 -21.92
N LYS A 188 10.75 0.66 -21.71
CA LYS A 188 11.71 1.30 -22.62
C LYS A 188 11.74 0.63 -24.00
N SER A 189 11.68 -0.69 -24.07
CA SER A 189 11.62 -1.41 -25.35
C SER A 189 10.35 -1.09 -26.16
N LYS A 190 9.20 -0.86 -25.51
CA LYS A 190 7.96 -0.45 -26.17
C LYS A 190 7.96 1.01 -26.59
N ALA A 191 8.59 1.89 -25.82
CA ALA A 191 8.69 3.32 -26.13
C ALA A 191 9.71 3.62 -27.25
N GLY A 192 10.77 2.80 -27.39
CA GLY A 192 11.81 2.97 -28.40
C GLY A 192 11.57 2.26 -29.75
N GLY A 193 10.51 1.46 -29.87
CA GLY A 193 10.18 0.69 -31.09
C GLY A 193 9.30 1.41 -32.11
N GLY A 194 9.06 2.72 -31.93
CA GLY A 194 8.34 3.56 -32.87
C GLY A 194 9.28 4.42 -33.69
N THR A 195 9.87 3.83 -34.74
CA THR A 195 10.47 4.53 -35.88
C THR A 195 9.99 3.90 -37.16
#